data_AF-A0AAQ0ZJK1-F1
#
_entry.id   AF-A0AAQ0ZJK1-F1
#
_cell.length_a   1.000
_cell.length_b   1.000
_cell.length_c   1.000
_cell.angle_alpha   90.00
_cell.angle_beta   90.00
_cell.angle_gamma   90.00
#
_symmetry.space_group_name_H-M   'P 1'
#
loop_
_entity.id
_entity.type
_entity.pdbx_description
1 polymer ?
#
loop_
_entity_poly.entity_id
_entity_poly.type
_entity_poly.pdbx_seq_one_letter_code
_entity_poly.pdbx_strand_id
1 'polypeptide(L)' 'MGVLDDFRAQVEAAKPKCKRCGAVSAAKITYTHKAGHRSIWAEQHTCLDHAVTAIDHLHSIGNVIDVKWLDD' A
#
# COMPACT_ATOMS: atom_id res chain seq x y z
N MET A 1 -13.72 -11.98 15.34
CA MET A 1 -12.51 -11.80 14.53
C MET A 1 -12.64 -10.44 13.90
N GLY A 2 -11.68 -9.55 14.19
CA GLY A 2 -11.70 -8.19 13.67
C GLY A 2 -11.28 -8.18 12.20
N VAL A 3 -11.63 -7.13 11.47
CA VAL A 3 -11.24 -6.95 10.06
C VAL A 3 -9.71 -7.03 9.88
N LEU A 4 -8.95 -6.63 10.90
CA LEU A 4 -7.50 -6.77 10.95
C LEU A 4 -7.00 -8.22 11.01
N ASP A 5 -7.70 -9.13 11.68
CA ASP A 5 -7.29 -10.54 11.76
C ASP A 5 -7.40 -11.20 10.38
N ASP A 6 -8.48 -10.91 9.65
CA ASP A 6 -8.71 -11.44 8.30
C ASP A 6 -7.72 -10.83 7.29
N PHE A 7 -7.42 -9.54 7.43
CA PHE A 7 -6.41 -8.88 6.61
C PHE A 7 -5.02 -9.47 6.87
N ARG A 8 -4.65 -9.69 8.13
CA ARG A 8 -3.40 -10.35 8.52
C ARG A 8 -3.33 -11.77 7.97
N ALA A 9 -4.42 -12.53 8.02
CA ALA A 9 -4.48 -13.88 7.44
C ALA A 9 -4.31 -13.89 5.91
N GLN A 10 -4.90 -12.93 5.20
CA GLN A 10 -4.72 -12.79 3.74
C GLN A 10 -3.29 -12.40 3.36
N VAL A 11 -2.70 -11.49 4.12
CA VAL A 11 -1.30 -11.08 3.96
C VAL A 11 -0.36 -12.27 4.22
N GLU A 12 -0.57 -13.02 5.29
CA GLU A 12 0.22 -14.21 5.61
C GLU A 12 0.06 -15.32 4.56
N ALA A 13 -1.14 -15.45 3.97
CA ALA A 13 -1.41 -16.39 2.88
C ALA A 13 -0.73 -15.99 1.56
N ALA A 14 -0.75 -14.70 1.20
CA ALA A 14 -0.17 -14.19 -0.04
C ALA A 14 1.33 -13.91 0.03
N LYS A 15 1.88 -13.75 1.26
CA LYS A 15 3.27 -13.36 1.56
C LYS A 15 3.84 -12.25 0.66
N PRO A 16 3.09 -11.15 0.41
CA PRO A 16 3.61 -10.07 -0.42
C PRO A 16 4.82 -9.46 0.28
N LYS A 17 5.95 -9.31 -0.42
CA LYS A 17 7.18 -8.74 0.15
C LYS A 17 7.25 -7.24 -0.09
N CYS A 18 7.71 -6.50 0.92
CA CYS A 18 7.98 -5.08 0.78
C CYS A 18 9.06 -4.88 -0.29
N LYS A 19 8.77 -4.08 -1.31
CA LYS A 19 9.73 -3.80 -2.39
C LYS A 19 11.03 -3.13 -1.94
N ARG A 20 11.03 -2.46 -0.77
CA ARG A 20 12.21 -1.77 -0.23
C ARG A 20 13.14 -2.70 0.56
N CYS A 21 12.61 -3.49 1.48
CA CYS A 21 13.43 -4.27 2.42
C CYS A 21 13.23 -5.78 2.33
N GLY A 22 12.27 -6.27 1.54
CA GLY A 22 11.98 -7.70 1.40
C GLY A 22 11.25 -8.34 2.59
N ALA A 23 10.96 -7.59 3.64
CA ALA A 23 10.13 -8.03 4.77
C ALA A 23 8.70 -8.37 4.31
N VAL A 24 7.99 -9.19 5.10
CA VAL A 24 6.56 -9.44 4.86
C VAL A 24 5.82 -8.10 4.92
N SER A 25 5.08 -7.79 3.87
CA SER A 25 4.29 -6.57 3.80
C SER A 25 3.11 -6.72 4.74
N ALA A 26 2.84 -5.73 5.58
CA ALA A 26 1.70 -5.72 6.49
C ALA A 26 0.75 -4.55 6.20
N ALA A 27 1.02 -3.76 5.16
CA ALA A 27 0.19 -2.66 4.71
C ALA A 27 -0.04 -2.75 3.20
N LYS A 28 -1.24 -2.37 2.77
CA LYS A 28 -1.62 -2.20 1.37
C LYS A 28 -1.97 -0.74 1.14
N ILE A 29 -1.23 -0.10 0.24
CA ILE A 29 -1.46 1.28 -0.18
C ILE A 29 -2.14 1.23 -1.54
N THR A 30 -3.40 1.65 -1.60
CA THR A 30 -4.11 1.84 -2.87
C THR A 30 -4.05 3.30 -3.26
N TYR A 31 -3.70 3.59 -4.50
CA TYR A 31 -3.61 4.95 -5.01
C TYR A 31 -4.09 5.04 -6.45
N THR A 32 -4.56 6.21 -6.85
CA THR A 32 -4.80 6.53 -8.26
C THR A 32 -3.75 7.52 -8.73
N HIS A 33 -3.20 7.30 -9.93
CA HIS A 33 -2.22 8.20 -10.53
C HIS A 33 -2.62 8.62 -11.95
N LYS A 34 -2.26 9.85 -12.33
CA LYS A 34 -2.41 10.30 -13.71
C LYS A 34 -1.31 9.71 -14.58
N ALA A 35 -1.70 8.96 -15.61
CA ALA A 35 -0.82 8.50 -16.67
C ALA A 35 -1.33 9.09 -17.99
N GLY A 36 -0.67 10.16 -18.44
CA GLY A 36 -1.15 10.97 -19.57
C GLY A 36 -2.50 11.62 -19.27
N HIS A 37 -3.50 11.36 -20.12
CA HIS A 37 -4.85 11.91 -19.99
C HIS A 37 -5.82 11.06 -19.14
N ARG A 38 -5.34 10.00 -18.48
CA ARG A 38 -6.20 9.06 -17.73
C ARG A 38 -5.74 8.91 -16.28
N SER A 39 -6.70 8.68 -15.39
CA SER A 39 -6.44 8.23 -14.02
C SER A 39 -6.42 6.71 -13.98
N ILE A 40 -5.33 6.13 -13.48
CA ILE A 40 -5.14 4.69 -13.35
C ILE A 40 -5.10 4.32 -11.88
N TRP A 41 -5.75 3.19 -11.54
CA TRP A 41 -5.72 2.61 -10.20
C TRP A 41 -4.51 1.69 -10.05
N ALA A 42 -3.81 1.79 -8.93
CA ALA A 42 -2.66 0.97 -8.59
C ALA A 42 -2.64 0.62 -7.11
N GLU A 43 -1.96 -0.49 -6.79
CA GLU A 43 -1.73 -0.93 -5.41
C GLU A 43 -0.26 -1.20 -5.15
N GLN A 44 0.16 -0.97 -3.92
CA GLN A 44 1.51 -1.26 -3.43
C GLN A 44 1.44 -1.89 -2.04
N HIS A 45 2.07 -3.06 -1.91
CA HIS A 45 2.26 -3.72 -0.63
C HIS A 45 3.60 -3.31 -0.01
N THR A 46 3.58 -2.99 1.29
CA THR A 46 4.77 -2.58 2.03
C THR A 46 4.69 -3.03 3.49
N CYS A 47 5.84 -3.10 4.17
CA CYS A 47 5.85 -3.28 5.63
C CYS A 47 5.47 -1.97 6.32
N LEU A 48 5.05 -2.06 7.59
CA LEU A 48 4.59 -0.91 8.38
C LEU A 48 5.67 0.17 8.49
N ASP A 49 6.93 -0.22 8.72
CA ASP A 49 8.05 0.72 8.87
C ASP A 49 8.28 1.59 7.62
N HIS A 50 8.00 1.04 6.43
CA HIS A 50 8.18 1.76 5.17
C HIS A 50 6.88 2.32 4.59
N ALA A 51 5.74 2.12 5.27
CA ALA A 51 4.44 2.56 4.78
C ALA A 51 4.36 4.08 4.71
N VAL A 52 4.78 4.78 5.76
CA VAL A 52 4.85 6.25 5.80
C VAL A 52 5.77 6.78 4.70
N THR A 53 6.99 6.25 4.61
CA THR A 53 7.95 6.65 3.56
C THR A 53 7.46 6.31 2.14
N ALA A 54 6.60 5.30 1.97
CA ALA A 54 6.02 4.97 0.68
C ALA A 54 4.93 5.98 0.29
N ILE A 55 4.13 6.42 1.26
CA ILE A 55 3.09 7.43 1.06
C ILE A 55 3.70 8.80 0.78
N ASP A 56 4.72 9.21 1.55
CA ASP A 56 5.43 10.46 1.31
C ASP A 56 6.02 10.49 -0.11
N HIS A 57 6.57 9.36 -0.55
CA HIS A 57 7.07 9.23 -1.91
C HIS A 57 5.94 9.37 -2.95
N LEU A 58 4.80 8.72 -2.74
CA LEU A 58 3.63 8.81 -3.61
C LEU A 58 3.08 10.25 -3.71
N HIS A 59 3.00 10.97 -2.59
CA HIS A 59 2.63 12.38 -2.57
C HIS A 59 3.67 13.26 -3.29
N SER A 60 4.97 12.96 -3.14
CA SER A 60 6.03 13.70 -3.83
C SER A 60 5.98 13.57 -5.36
N ILE A 61 5.41 12.46 -5.87
CA ILE A 61 5.24 12.23 -7.32
C ILE A 61 4.09 13.08 -7.89
N GLY A 62 3.31 13.78 -7.06
CA GLY A 62 2.28 14.76 -7.46
C GLY A 62 1.06 14.19 -8.18
N ASN A 63 1.08 12.89 -8.48
CA ASN A 63 0.03 12.20 -9.22
C ASN A 63 -0.90 11.38 -8.32
N VAL A 64 -0.60 11.19 -7.03
CA VAL A 64 -1.41 10.38 -6.12
C VAL A 64 -2.57 11.18 -5.52
N ILE A 65 -3.80 10.70 -5.77
CA ILE A 65 -5.04 11.42 -5.44
C ILE A 65 -5.62 11.00 -4.09
N ASP A 66 -5.47 9.73 -3.69
CA ASP A 66 -6.04 9.19 -2.45
C ASP A 66 -5.18 8.03 -1.95
N VAL A 67 -5.00 7.95 -0.63
CA VAL A 67 -4.27 6.88 0.06
C VAL A 67 -5.15 6.40 1.19
N LYS A 68 -5.68 5.19 1.05
CA LYS A 68 -6.47 4.55 2.10
C LYS A 68 -5.57 3.61 2.89
N TRP A 69 -5.36 3.95 4.16
CA TRP A 69 -4.95 2.97 5.16
C TRP A 69 -6.16 2.13 5.49
N LEU A 70 -6.01 0.81 5.42
CA LEU A 70 -6.86 -0.07 6.22
C LEU A 70 -6.30 -0.01 7.64
N ASP A 71 -6.71 1.02 8.37
CA ASP A 71 -6.63 1.05 9.83
C ASP A 71 -7.97 0.52 10.37
N ASP A 72 -7.92 -0.14 11.54
CA ASP A 72 -8.94 -0.98 12.20
C ASP A 72 -10.43 -0.62 11.96
#